data_AF-A0A224XM46-F1
#
_entry.id   AF-A0A224XM46-F1
#
_cell.length_a   1.000
_cell.length_b   1.000
_cell.length_c   1.000
_cell.angle_alpha   90.00
_cell.angle_beta   90.00
_cell.angle_gamma   90.00
#
_symmetry.space_group_name_H-M   'P 1'
#
loop_
_entity.id
_entity.type
_entity.pdbx_description
1 polymer ?
#
loop_
_entity_poly.entity_id
_entity_poly.type
_entity_poly.pdbx_seq_one_letter_code
_entity_poly.pdbx_strand_id
1 'polypeptide(L)'
;MSIASICCFKSCFEGTGFSLKPIPVKVGERICLDECHKGPDVLLIKNCMRLCGAGGALCTAPLVQNKSYFEVKLQQAGIWGLGLATRNADLTIAPGGNDPETWVISSEGNIRHNATILHQNVMTPKEGDVIGVTYDHIELNFYLNGKCLEKPVTGIRGTIYPALFGMYHILIA
;
A
#
# COMPACT_ATOMS: atom_id res chain seq x y z
N MET A 1 37.91 58.49 12.41
CA MET A 1 38.97 58.41 11.38
C MET A 1 39.06 56.96 10.97
N SER A 2 38.78 56.47 9.77
CA SER A 2 38.87 56.97 8.38
C SER A 2 37.69 56.35 7.60
N ILE A 3 36.77 57.08 6.95
CA ILE A 3 36.77 57.54 5.52
C ILE A 3 37.19 56.42 4.54
N ALA A 4 36.48 56.06 3.46
CA ALA A 4 35.14 56.32 2.94
C ALA A 4 34.91 55.41 1.70
N SER A 5 33.65 55.34 1.24
CA SER A 5 33.23 55.36 -0.17
C SER A 5 33.64 54.23 -1.13
N ILE A 6 32.65 53.57 -1.75
CA ILE A 6 32.32 53.72 -3.19
C ILE A 6 31.22 52.69 -3.54
N CYS A 7 30.00 53.21 -3.66
CA CYS A 7 28.92 52.58 -4.40
C CYS A 7 29.21 52.74 -5.89
N CYS A 8 29.29 51.64 -6.65
CA CYS A 8 28.96 51.57 -8.09
C CYS A 8 29.26 50.16 -8.59
N PHE A 9 28.25 49.29 -8.69
CA PHE A 9 28.00 48.39 -9.82
C PHE A 9 26.71 47.59 -9.57
N LYS A 10 25.59 48.32 -9.42
CA LYS A 10 24.36 47.89 -10.07
C LYS A 10 24.51 48.24 -11.56
N SER A 11 24.02 47.35 -12.42
CA SER A 11 23.94 47.50 -13.89
C SER A 11 25.22 47.17 -14.67
N CYS A 12 25.53 45.88 -14.80
CA CYS A 12 26.29 45.33 -15.93
C CYS A 12 26.11 43.80 -16.03
N PHE A 13 24.88 43.28 -16.10
CA PHE A 13 24.55 42.06 -16.86
C PHE A 13 23.03 41.89 -16.99
N GLU A 14 22.39 42.85 -17.65
CA GLU A 14 21.13 42.58 -18.35
C GLU A 14 21.52 41.85 -19.64
N GLY A 15 21.25 40.54 -19.74
CA GLY A 15 21.64 39.85 -20.97
C GLY A 15 21.54 38.34 -21.08
N THR A 16 21.15 37.57 -20.06
CA THR A 16 20.67 36.18 -20.26
C THR A 16 19.69 35.83 -19.14
N GLY A 17 18.40 35.88 -19.41
CA GLY A 17 17.36 35.43 -18.49
C GLY A 17 17.39 33.92 -18.32
N PHE A 18 18.27 33.40 -17.47
CA PHE A 18 18.08 32.09 -16.85
C PHE A 18 17.29 32.30 -15.57
N SER A 19 15.97 32.37 -15.72
CA SER A 19 15.07 32.07 -14.60
C SER A 19 15.32 30.62 -14.24
N LEU A 20 16.18 30.38 -13.24
CA LEU A 20 16.23 29.11 -12.53
C LEU A 20 14.87 28.95 -11.85
N LYS A 21 13.90 28.40 -12.58
CA LYS A 21 12.72 27.83 -11.95
C LYS A 21 13.25 26.84 -10.91
N PRO A 22 12.83 26.94 -9.64
CA PRO A 22 13.08 25.86 -8.70
C PRO A 22 12.59 24.59 -9.38
N ILE A 23 13.49 23.64 -9.66
CA ILE A 23 13.08 22.32 -10.10
C ILE A 23 12.17 21.83 -8.97
N PRO A 24 10.87 21.59 -9.21
CA PRO A 24 10.06 20.98 -8.18
C PRO A 24 10.75 19.67 -7.85
N VAL A 25 11.23 19.57 -6.61
CA VAL A 25 11.71 18.30 -6.08
C VAL A 25 10.54 17.34 -6.33
N LYS A 26 10.72 16.38 -7.24
CA LYS A 26 9.81 15.25 -7.34
C LYS A 26 9.89 14.60 -5.98
N VAL A 27 8.98 14.96 -5.07
CA VAL A 27 8.68 14.17 -3.89
C VAL A 27 8.37 12.81 -4.49
N GLY A 28 9.29 11.85 -4.31
CA GLY A 28 9.12 10.52 -4.87
C GLY A 28 7.73 10.04 -4.48
N GLU A 29 6.92 9.66 -5.46
CA GLU A 29 5.54 9.27 -5.22
C GLU A 29 5.54 8.15 -4.17
N ARG A 30 5.06 8.48 -2.98
CA ARG A 30 4.96 7.52 -1.87
C ARG A 30 4.00 6.42 -2.32
N ILE A 31 4.38 5.16 -2.11
CA ILE A 31 3.47 4.04 -2.34
C ILE A 31 2.30 4.19 -1.37
N CYS A 32 1.09 4.24 -1.93
CA CYS A 32 -0.17 4.37 -1.22
C CYS A 32 -1.25 3.54 -1.93
N LEU A 33 -2.49 3.55 -1.43
CA LEU A 33 -3.63 2.94 -2.10
C LEU A 33 -3.97 3.72 -3.37
N ASP A 34 -4.28 3.01 -4.45
CA ASP A 34 -4.46 3.56 -5.78
C ASP A 34 -5.93 3.94 -6.03
N GLU A 35 -6.19 5.24 -6.20
CA GLU A 35 -7.53 5.77 -6.52
C GLU A 35 -8.07 5.25 -7.87
N CYS A 36 -7.19 4.86 -8.79
CA CYS A 36 -7.58 4.30 -10.08
C CYS A 36 -7.86 2.80 -10.02
N HIS A 37 -7.48 2.11 -8.94
CA HIS A 37 -7.62 0.66 -8.77
C HIS A 37 -8.22 0.31 -7.42
N LYS A 38 -9.48 0.71 -7.25
CA LYS A 38 -10.30 0.44 -6.06
C LYS A 38 -11.73 0.05 -6.45
N GLY A 39 -12.42 -0.63 -5.54
CA GLY A 39 -13.84 -0.93 -5.65
C GLY A 39 -14.69 0.34 -5.73
N PRO A 40 -15.91 0.25 -6.31
CA PRO A 40 -16.79 1.41 -6.49
C PRO A 40 -17.18 2.05 -5.16
N ASP A 41 -17.39 1.23 -4.13
CA ASP A 41 -17.84 1.65 -2.79
C ASP A 41 -16.67 1.83 -1.80
N VAL A 42 -15.44 1.91 -2.30
CA VAL A 42 -14.24 2.16 -1.51
C VAL A 42 -13.95 3.66 -1.45
N LEU A 43 -13.69 4.15 -0.24
CA LEU A 43 -13.23 5.50 0.06
C LEU A 43 -11.81 5.44 0.58
N LEU A 44 -10.90 6.17 -0.08
CA LEU A 44 -9.52 6.32 0.37
C LEU A 44 -9.37 7.65 1.10
N ILE A 45 -8.85 7.62 2.33
CA ILE A 45 -8.68 8.81 3.17
C ILE A 45 -7.24 8.90 3.69
N LYS A 46 -6.93 10.03 4.34
CA LYS A 46 -5.58 10.32 4.89
C LYS A 46 -4.47 10.10 3.85
N ASN A 47 -4.59 10.77 2.70
CA ASN A 47 -3.63 10.68 1.59
C ASN A 47 -3.47 9.25 1.05
N CYS A 48 -4.60 8.57 0.85
CA CYS A 48 -4.65 7.19 0.34
C CYS A 48 -3.90 6.17 1.22
N MET A 49 -3.76 6.45 2.52
CA MET A 49 -3.17 5.52 3.49
C MET A 49 -4.22 4.84 4.35
N ARG A 50 -5.51 5.05 4.08
CA ARG A 50 -6.63 4.38 4.75
C ARG A 50 -7.72 4.04 3.77
N LEU A 51 -8.11 2.77 3.81
CA LEU A 51 -9.32 2.27 3.17
C LEU A 51 -10.51 2.45 4.12
N CYS A 52 -11.68 2.78 3.57
CA CYS A 52 -12.99 2.81 4.22
C CYS A 52 -14.04 2.37 3.20
N GLY A 53 -15.21 1.90 3.66
CA GLY A 53 -16.31 1.51 2.76
C GLY A 53 -16.35 0.00 2.53
N ALA A 54 -16.74 -0.42 1.32
CA ALA A 54 -16.90 -1.83 0.97
C ALA A 54 -16.15 -2.16 -0.33
N GLY A 55 -15.30 -3.19 -0.28
CA GLY A 55 -14.52 -3.69 -1.42
C GLY A 55 -13.02 -3.69 -1.13
N GLY A 56 -12.21 -3.58 -2.17
CA GLY A 56 -10.75 -3.55 -2.06
C GLY A 56 -10.08 -2.47 -2.89
N ALA A 57 -8.80 -2.24 -2.61
CA ALA A 57 -7.93 -1.38 -3.38
C ALA A 57 -6.53 -1.99 -3.49
N LEU A 58 -5.87 -1.74 -4.63
CA LEU A 58 -4.47 -2.06 -4.84
C LEU A 58 -3.60 -0.88 -4.41
N CYS A 59 -2.32 -1.12 -4.13
CA CYS A 59 -1.35 -0.03 -4.01
C CYS A 59 -0.85 0.45 -5.39
N THR A 60 -0.30 1.66 -5.43
CA THR A 60 0.14 2.33 -6.68
C THR A 60 1.32 1.66 -7.38
N ALA A 61 2.14 0.91 -6.64
CA ALA A 61 3.35 0.27 -7.17
C ALA A 61 3.29 -1.27 -7.10
N PRO A 62 3.70 -1.96 -8.19
CA PRO A 62 3.85 -3.41 -8.15
C PRO A 62 5.08 -3.83 -7.34
N LEU A 63 5.04 -5.05 -6.81
CA LEU A 63 6.17 -5.70 -6.14
C LEU A 63 7.14 -6.24 -7.20
N VAL A 64 8.04 -5.38 -7.68
CA VAL A 64 9.09 -5.72 -8.66
C VAL A 64 10.44 -6.03 -8.01
N GLN A 65 10.54 -5.92 -6.70
CA GLN A 65 11.75 -6.17 -5.93
C GLN A 65 11.83 -7.63 -5.48
N ASN A 66 13.04 -8.20 -5.52
CA ASN A 66 13.31 -9.59 -5.11
C ASN A 66 12.73 -9.98 -3.76
N LYS A 67 12.63 -9.04 -2.82
CA LYS A 67 11.99 -9.20 -1.52
C LYS A 67 11.28 -7.91 -1.17
N SER A 68 10.02 -8.03 -0.79
CA SER A 68 9.17 -6.91 -0.43
C SER A 68 8.57 -7.12 0.95
N TYR A 69 8.39 -6.04 1.70
CA TYR A 69 7.73 -6.02 3.00
C TYR A 69 6.80 -4.83 3.11
N PHE A 70 5.59 -5.05 3.63
CA PHE A 70 4.68 -3.98 4.02
C PHE A 70 3.83 -4.42 5.21
N GLU A 71 3.29 -3.43 5.92
CA GLU A 71 2.49 -3.65 7.12
C GLU A 71 1.17 -2.90 7.00
N VAL A 72 0.21 -3.40 7.76
CA VAL A 72 -1.12 -2.83 7.92
C VAL A 72 -1.50 -2.91 9.38
N LYS A 73 -1.81 -1.76 9.98
CA LYS A 73 -2.35 -1.67 11.33
C LYS A 73 -3.87 -1.69 11.29
N LEU A 74 -4.47 -2.67 11.94
CA LEU A 74 -5.91 -2.74 12.16
C LEU A 74 -6.32 -1.65 13.13
N GLN A 75 -7.12 -0.68 12.69
CA GLN A 75 -7.62 0.35 13.60
C GLN A 75 -9.00 0.00 14.16
N GLN A 76 -9.81 -0.75 13.41
CA GLN A 76 -11.17 -1.14 13.80
C GLN A 76 -11.46 -2.57 13.31
N ALA A 77 -12.21 -3.32 14.11
CA ALA A 77 -12.67 -4.66 13.79
C ALA A 77 -13.74 -4.65 12.70
N GLY A 78 -13.86 -5.78 12.00
CA GLY A 78 -14.86 -5.99 10.95
C GLY A 78 -14.36 -7.02 9.94
N ILE A 79 -14.98 -7.04 8.75
CA ILE A 79 -14.58 -7.93 7.66
C ILE A 79 -13.53 -7.23 6.80
N TRP A 80 -12.34 -7.81 6.74
CA TRP A 80 -11.23 -7.28 5.96
C TRP A 80 -10.38 -8.42 5.42
N GLY A 81 -9.58 -8.09 4.40
CA GLY A 81 -8.56 -8.97 3.88
C GLY A 81 -7.30 -8.19 3.50
N LEU A 82 -6.15 -8.82 3.67
CA LEU A 82 -4.85 -8.23 3.38
C LEU A 82 -3.99 -9.23 2.62
N GLY A 83 -3.31 -8.78 1.57
CA GLY A 83 -2.33 -9.62 0.90
C GLY A 83 -1.93 -9.07 -0.44
N LEU A 84 -1.99 -9.92 -1.45
CA LEU A 84 -1.49 -9.68 -2.79
C LEU A 84 -2.60 -9.86 -3.82
N ALA A 85 -2.54 -9.09 -4.90
CA ALA A 85 -3.44 -9.27 -6.03
C ALA A 85 -2.82 -8.82 -7.34
N THR A 86 -3.39 -9.27 -8.46
CA THR A 86 -3.12 -8.69 -9.78
C THR A 86 -4.11 -7.55 -10.08
N ARG A 87 -3.91 -6.84 -11.21
CA ARG A 87 -4.87 -5.80 -11.66
C ARG A 87 -6.23 -6.35 -12.10
N ASN A 88 -6.35 -7.67 -12.29
CA ASN A 88 -7.59 -8.33 -12.72
C ASN A 88 -8.47 -8.77 -11.53
N ALA A 89 -8.02 -8.51 -10.30
CA ALA A 89 -8.75 -8.87 -9.09
C ALA A 89 -10.16 -8.28 -9.02
N ASP A 90 -11.08 -9.06 -8.44
CA ASP A 90 -12.40 -8.56 -8.07
C ASP A 90 -12.28 -7.70 -6.79
N LEU A 91 -12.27 -6.39 -6.98
CA LEU A 91 -12.18 -5.40 -5.90
C LEU A 91 -13.56 -5.00 -5.34
N THR A 92 -14.64 -5.64 -5.77
CA THR A 92 -16.00 -5.26 -5.36
C THR A 92 -16.39 -5.81 -3.99
N ILE A 93 -15.80 -6.95 -3.59
CA ILE A 93 -16.22 -7.70 -2.39
C ILE A 93 -15.04 -7.96 -1.46
N ALA A 94 -15.16 -7.52 -0.20
CA ALA A 94 -14.26 -7.94 0.87
C ALA A 94 -14.68 -9.32 1.43
N PRO A 95 -13.73 -10.14 1.94
CA PRO A 95 -12.32 -9.86 2.18
C PRO A 95 -11.39 -10.11 0.98
N GLY A 96 -11.92 -10.35 -0.22
CA GLY A 96 -11.14 -10.88 -1.34
C GLY A 96 -10.86 -12.38 -1.22
N GLY A 97 -10.05 -12.93 -2.14
CA GLY A 97 -9.70 -14.35 -2.16
C GLY A 97 -10.78 -15.26 -2.76
N ASN A 98 -11.80 -14.70 -3.41
CA ASN A 98 -12.87 -15.45 -4.09
C ASN A 98 -12.60 -15.65 -5.60
N ASP A 99 -11.55 -15.02 -6.11
CA ASP A 99 -11.12 -15.02 -7.51
C ASP A 99 -9.68 -15.56 -7.62
N PRO A 100 -9.22 -15.95 -8.82
CA PRO A 100 -7.87 -16.48 -9.04
C PRO A 100 -6.78 -15.41 -9.05
N GLU A 101 -7.12 -14.14 -8.84
CA GLU A 101 -6.21 -13.00 -8.95
C GLU A 101 -5.86 -12.42 -7.55
N THR A 102 -6.39 -12.99 -6.46
CA THR A 102 -6.20 -12.52 -5.09
C THR A 102 -5.71 -13.61 -4.13
N TRP A 103 -4.74 -13.25 -3.27
CA TRP A 103 -4.20 -14.08 -2.18
C TRP A 103 -4.17 -13.26 -0.90
N VAL A 104 -5.03 -13.59 0.06
CA VAL A 104 -5.26 -12.74 1.22
C VAL A 104 -5.35 -13.53 2.51
N ILE A 105 -4.93 -12.92 3.62
CA ILE A 105 -5.34 -13.32 4.96
C ILE A 105 -6.56 -12.49 5.37
N SER A 106 -7.62 -13.14 5.88
CA SER A 106 -8.87 -12.47 6.25
C SER A 106 -8.95 -12.15 7.75
N SER A 107 -9.97 -11.36 8.11
CA SER A 107 -10.36 -11.05 9.50
C SER A 107 -10.67 -12.27 10.37
N GLU A 108 -10.98 -13.41 9.76
CA GLU A 108 -11.21 -14.68 10.46
C GLU A 108 -9.90 -15.44 10.73
N GLY A 109 -8.76 -14.91 10.29
CA GLY A 109 -7.48 -15.61 10.35
C GLY A 109 -7.35 -16.72 9.32
N ASN A 110 -8.07 -16.66 8.20
CA ASN A 110 -7.99 -17.64 7.13
C ASN A 110 -7.15 -17.07 5.98
N ILE A 111 -6.21 -17.86 5.46
CA ILE A 111 -5.50 -17.55 4.21
C ILE A 111 -6.31 -18.14 3.06
N ARG A 112 -6.69 -17.29 2.10
CA ARG A 112 -7.68 -17.58 1.06
C ARG A 112 -7.17 -17.21 -0.33
N HIS A 113 -7.58 -18.00 -1.30
CA HIS A 113 -7.32 -17.78 -2.72
C HIS A 113 -8.33 -18.56 -3.56
N ASN A 114 -8.86 -17.97 -4.63
CA ASN A 114 -9.74 -18.64 -5.59
C ASN A 114 -10.88 -19.44 -4.94
N ALA A 115 -11.62 -18.77 -4.04
CA ALA A 115 -12.72 -19.32 -3.25
C ALA A 115 -12.35 -20.51 -2.35
N THR A 116 -11.06 -20.75 -2.13
CA THR A 116 -10.54 -21.85 -1.32
C THR A 116 -9.79 -21.30 -0.10
N ILE A 117 -9.98 -21.95 1.06
CA ILE A 117 -9.19 -21.69 2.26
C ILE A 117 -7.94 -22.57 2.20
N LEU A 118 -6.77 -21.95 2.02
CA LEU A 118 -5.48 -22.62 1.97
C LEU A 118 -5.00 -23.00 3.38
N HIS A 119 -5.18 -22.08 4.33
CA HIS A 119 -4.87 -22.29 5.74
C HIS A 119 -5.96 -21.68 6.61
N GLN A 120 -6.41 -22.42 7.61
CA GLN A 120 -7.54 -22.03 8.45
C GLN A 120 -7.08 -21.62 9.84
N ASN A 121 -7.70 -20.57 10.41
CA ASN A 121 -7.52 -20.11 11.79
C ASN A 121 -6.05 -19.93 12.20
N VAL A 122 -5.23 -19.35 11.32
CA VAL A 122 -3.78 -19.17 11.55
C VAL A 122 -3.47 -18.03 12.52
N MET A 123 -4.44 -17.16 12.79
CA MET A 123 -4.32 -16.08 13.76
C MET A 123 -5.70 -15.63 14.28
N THR A 124 -5.69 -14.83 15.35
CA THR A 124 -6.89 -14.19 15.91
C THR A 124 -6.65 -12.69 16.00
N PRO A 125 -6.87 -11.94 14.92
CA PRO A 125 -6.51 -10.54 14.83
C PRO A 125 -7.43 -9.66 15.69
N LYS A 126 -6.85 -8.63 16.29
CA LYS A 126 -7.54 -7.65 17.16
C LYS A 126 -7.28 -6.23 16.70
N GLU A 127 -8.14 -5.31 17.12
CA GLU A 127 -7.89 -3.88 16.95
C GLU A 127 -6.55 -3.50 17.59
N GLY A 128 -5.77 -2.70 16.87
CA GLY A 128 -4.43 -2.29 17.26
C GLY A 128 -3.32 -3.21 16.74
N ASP A 129 -3.63 -4.45 16.34
CA ASP A 129 -2.64 -5.37 15.79
C ASP A 129 -2.07 -4.85 14.46
N VAL A 130 -0.80 -5.19 14.23
CA VAL A 130 -0.09 -4.94 12.98
C VAL A 130 0.13 -6.25 12.25
N ILE A 131 -0.37 -6.33 11.03
CA ILE A 131 -0.19 -7.48 10.16
C ILE A 131 0.88 -7.14 9.13
N GLY A 132 1.97 -7.90 9.13
CA GLY A 132 3.05 -7.80 8.17
C GLY A 132 2.87 -8.79 7.02
N VAL A 133 3.32 -8.40 5.83
CA VAL A 133 3.30 -9.23 4.63
C VAL A 133 4.68 -9.20 4.00
N THR A 134 5.26 -10.37 3.73
CA THR A 134 6.47 -10.50 2.91
C THR A 134 6.17 -11.26 1.63
N TYR A 135 6.82 -10.85 0.54
CA TYR A 135 6.79 -11.59 -0.72
C TYR A 135 8.14 -11.52 -1.43
N ASP A 136 8.62 -12.65 -1.95
CA ASP A 136 9.91 -12.75 -2.63
C ASP A 136 9.84 -13.36 -4.05
N HIS A 137 8.66 -13.32 -4.66
CA HIS A 137 8.33 -13.98 -5.93
C HIS A 137 8.26 -15.52 -5.89
N ILE A 138 8.56 -16.13 -4.75
CA ILE A 138 8.41 -17.58 -4.53
C ILE A 138 7.33 -17.83 -3.48
N GLU A 139 7.44 -17.16 -2.34
CA GLU A 139 6.57 -17.34 -1.18
C GLU A 139 5.98 -16.02 -0.67
N LEU A 140 4.68 -16.07 -0.38
CA LEU A 140 3.96 -15.06 0.40
C LEU A 140 3.85 -15.56 1.84
N ASN A 141 4.31 -14.74 2.80
CA ASN A 141 4.20 -15.02 4.22
C ASN A 141 3.54 -13.86 4.97
N PHE A 142 2.87 -14.19 6.06
CA PHE A 142 2.15 -13.27 6.93
C PHE A 142 2.73 -13.26 8.34
N TYR A 143 2.63 -12.12 9.00
CA TYR A 143 3.14 -11.87 10.34
C TYR A 143 2.05 -11.18 11.16
N LEU A 144 1.95 -11.52 12.44
CA LEU A 144 1.12 -10.79 13.40
C LEU A 144 2.03 -10.20 14.48
N ASN A 145 2.04 -8.88 14.60
CA ASN A 145 2.87 -8.13 15.55
C ASN A 145 4.35 -8.55 15.50
N GLY A 146 4.88 -8.69 14.28
CA GLY A 146 6.27 -9.10 14.00
C GLY A 146 6.54 -10.60 14.10
N LYS A 147 5.59 -11.43 14.56
CA LYS A 147 5.75 -12.89 14.63
C LYS A 147 5.26 -13.55 13.34
N CYS A 148 6.12 -14.32 12.69
CA CYS A 148 5.76 -15.10 11.51
C CYS A 148 4.67 -16.13 11.83
N LEU A 149 3.70 -16.30 10.94
CA LEU A 149 2.63 -17.30 11.07
C LEU A 149 3.03 -18.69 10.57
N GLU A 150 4.18 -18.83 9.88
CA GLU A 150 4.72 -20.11 9.37
C GLU A 150 3.75 -20.88 8.46
N LYS A 151 3.03 -20.13 7.61
CA LYS A 151 2.05 -20.65 6.63
C LYS A 151 2.27 -20.01 5.26
N PRO A 152 3.38 -20.36 4.57
CA PRO A 152 3.72 -19.77 3.28
C PRO A 152 2.75 -20.18 2.19
N VAL A 153 2.42 -19.24 1.30
CA VAL A 153 1.66 -19.49 0.06
C VAL A 153 2.61 -19.39 -1.13
N THR A 154 2.57 -20.38 -2.02
CA THR A 154 3.40 -20.45 -3.23
C THR A 154 2.57 -20.43 -4.50
N GLY A 155 3.23 -20.36 -5.66
CA GLY A 155 2.56 -20.48 -6.96
C GLY A 155 1.85 -19.21 -7.41
N ILE A 156 2.14 -18.07 -6.79
CA ILE A 156 1.63 -16.75 -7.17
C ILE A 156 2.27 -16.34 -8.51
N ARG A 157 1.45 -15.84 -9.45
CA ARG A 157 1.87 -15.51 -10.82
C ARG A 157 1.33 -14.15 -11.25
N GLY A 158 2.02 -13.53 -12.21
CA GLY A 158 1.65 -12.24 -12.78
C GLY A 158 2.33 -11.05 -12.11
N THR A 159 1.94 -9.85 -12.52
CA THR A 159 2.41 -8.59 -11.91
C THR A 159 1.60 -8.34 -10.64
N ILE A 160 2.27 -8.43 -9.50
CA ILE A 160 1.63 -8.44 -8.18
C ILE A 160 1.66 -7.05 -7.54
N TYR A 161 0.57 -6.68 -6.89
CA TYR A 161 0.41 -5.47 -6.10
C TYR A 161 0.01 -5.84 -4.67
N PRO A 162 0.43 -5.06 -3.66
CA PRO A 162 -0.21 -5.09 -2.35
C PRO A 162 -1.70 -4.79 -2.50
N ALA A 163 -2.53 -5.56 -1.80
CA ALA A 163 -3.98 -5.47 -1.88
C ALA A 163 -4.60 -5.42 -0.48
N LEU A 164 -5.61 -4.56 -0.35
CA LEU A 164 -6.32 -4.34 0.88
C LEU A 164 -7.82 -4.36 0.63
N PHE A 165 -8.56 -5.08 1.48
CA PHE A 165 -10.01 -5.20 1.42
C PHE A 165 -10.64 -4.84 2.77
N GLY A 166 -11.81 -4.21 2.74
CA GLY A 166 -12.58 -3.86 3.93
C GLY A 166 -14.06 -3.79 3.65
N MET A 167 -14.85 -4.07 4.69
CA MET A 167 -16.29 -3.84 4.75
C MET A 167 -16.61 -3.16 6.07
N TYR A 168 -17.27 -2.00 6.02
CA TYR A 168 -17.55 -1.07 7.13
C TYR A 168 -16.38 -0.11 7.47
N HIS A 169 -16.45 0.60 8.60
CA HIS A 169 -15.49 1.63 9.05
C HIS A 169 -14.09 1.10 9.42
N ILE A 170 -13.55 0.15 8.66
CA ILE A 170 -12.26 -0.45 8.95
C ILE A 170 -11.17 0.48 8.46
N LEU A 171 -10.61 1.28 9.36
CA LEU A 171 -9.44 2.09 9.09
C LEU A 171 -8.22 1.15 9.14
N ILE A 172 -7.38 1.17 8.11
CA ILE A 172 -6.13 0.42 8.08
C ILE A 172 -5.01 1.39 7.69
N ALA A 173 -3.96 1.48 8.49
CA ALA A 173 -2.85 2.43 8.34
C ALA A 173 -1.49 1.74 8.24
#